data_AF-A0A661IVS5-F1
#
_entry.id   AF-A0A661IVS5-F1
#
_cell.length_a   1.000
_cell.length_b   1.000
_cell.length_c   1.000
_cell.angle_alpha   90.00
_cell.angle_beta   90.00
_cell.angle_gamma   90.00
#
_symmetry.space_group_name_H-M   'P 1'
#
loop_
_entity.id
_entity.type
_entity.pdbx_description
1 polymer ?
#
loop_
_entity_poly.entity_id
_entity_poly.type
_entity_poly.pdbx_seq_one_letter_code
_entity_poly.pdbx_strand_id
1 'polypeptide(L)' 'MALNPYCLMEINLRALDENLSLIRSFIKPRTEIMAVIKADAYGHGAVAIARRLEELGVSYLG' A
#
# COMPACT_ATOMS: atom_id res chain seq x y z
N MET A 1 -12.99 2.30 -20.55
CA MET A 1 -12.92 3.62 -19.88
C MET A 1 -11.73 4.34 -20.49
N ALA A 2 -11.96 5.36 -21.32
CA ALA A 2 -10.85 6.09 -21.96
C ALA A 2 -10.21 7.00 -20.92
N LEU A 3 -8.92 6.83 -20.67
CA LEU A 3 -8.13 7.74 -19.84
C LEU A 3 -8.08 9.09 -20.56
N ASN A 4 -8.53 10.15 -19.88
CA ASN A 4 -8.32 11.51 -20.36
C ASN A 4 -6.83 11.84 -20.16
N PRO A 5 -6.05 12.05 -21.23
CA PRO A 5 -4.60 12.23 -21.12
C PRO A 5 -4.20 13.53 -20.42
N TYR A 6 -5.14 14.43 -20.13
CA TYR A 6 -4.88 15.72 -19.50
C TYR A 6 -4.96 15.72 -17.97
N CYS A 7 -5.39 14.62 -17.33
CA CYS A 7 -5.43 14.51 -15.88
C CYS A 7 -5.04 13.10 -15.43
N LEU A 8 -3.85 13.00 -14.83
CA LEU A 8 -3.26 11.74 -14.34
C LEU A 8 -3.00 11.85 -12.84
N MET A 9 -3.13 10.72 -12.15
CA MET A 9 -2.64 10.54 -10.79
C MET A 9 -1.61 9.41 -10.81
N GLU A 10 -0.41 9.72 -10.33
CA GLU A 10 0.68 8.75 -10.20
C GLU A 10 0.85 8.36 -8.73
N ILE A 11 1.03 7.05 -8.49
CA ILE A 11 1.22 6.51 -7.16
C ILE A 11 2.65 6.02 -7.02
N ASN A 12 3.38 6.55 -6.03
CA ASN A 12 4.75 6.15 -5.75
C ASN A 12 4.79 4.94 -4.80
N LEU A 13 4.95 3.74 -5.36
CA LEU A 13 5.05 2.51 -4.55
C LEU A 13 6.31 2.45 -3.69
N ARG A 14 7.40 3.14 -4.06
CA ARG A 14 8.59 3.19 -3.20
C ARG A 14 8.30 3.87 -1.86
N ALA A 15 7.46 4.90 -1.86
CA ALA A 15 7.03 5.56 -0.64
C ALA A 15 6.23 4.60 0.26
N LEU A 16 5.41 3.70 -0.31
CA LEU A 16 4.71 2.66 0.44
C LEU A 16 5.69 1.71 1.15
N ASP A 17 6.72 1.25 0.43
CA ASP A 17 7.76 0.36 0.98
C ASP A 17 8.50 1.02 2.15
N GLU A 18 8.95 2.26 1.95
CA GLU A 18 9.69 3.05 2.95
C GLU A 18 8.84 3.31 4.19
N ASN A 19 7.56 3.66 4.01
CA ASN A 19 6.60 3.85 5.09
C ASN A 19 6.39 2.56 5.90
N LEU A 20 6.23 1.41 5.22
CA LEU A 20 6.06 0.14 5.91
C LEU A 20 7.33 -0.24 6.70
N SER A 21 8.52 -0.06 6.11
CA SER A 21 9.79 -0.31 6.78
C SER A 21 9.96 0.57 8.03
N LEU A 22 9.56 1.84 7.94
CA LEU A 22 9.59 2.77 9.05
C LEU A 22 8.62 2.35 10.16
N ILE A 23 7.38 1.97 9.83
CA ILE A 23 6.43 1.45 10.82
C ILE A 23 6.98 0.21 11.52
N ARG A 24 7.58 -0.72 10.76
CA ARG A 24 8.20 -1.94 11.30
C ARG A 24 9.34 -1.65 12.28
N SER A 25 10.07 -0.53 12.12
CA SER A 25 11.18 -0.17 13.03
C SER A 25 10.70 0.32 14.40
N PHE A 26 9.45 0.78 14.51
CA PHE A 26 8.86 1.25 15.77
C PHE A 26 8.15 0.16 16.58
N ILE A 27 7.92 -1.02 16.00
CA ILE A 27 7.19 -2.12 16.65
C ILE A 27 8.11 -3.28 17.00
N LYS A 28 7.66 -4.16 17.92
CA LYS A 28 8.45 -5.34 18.31
C LYS A 28 8.65 -6.26 17.10
N PRO A 29 9.80 -6.96 17.03
CA PRO A 29 9.98 -8.03 16.07
C PRO A 29 8.81 -9.03 16.16
N ARG A 30 8.30 -9.49 15.01
CA ARG A 30 7.15 -10.40 14.86
C ARG A 30 5.77 -9.83 15.19
N THR A 31 5.63 -8.53 15.44
CA THR A 31 4.30 -7.90 15.44
C THR A 31 3.75 -7.89 14.02
N GLU A 32 2.59 -8.53 13.82
CA GLU A 32 1.88 -8.52 12.54
C GLU A 32 1.26 -7.15 12.25
N ILE A 33 1.21 -6.78 10.98
CA ILE A 33 0.59 -5.54 10.50
C ILE A 33 -0.65 -5.92 9.69
N MET A 34 -1.76 -5.24 9.95
CA MET A 34 -2.92 -5.23 9.08
C MET A 34 -2.95 -3.91 8.30
N ALA A 35 -2.83 -3.98 6.97
CA ALA A 35 -2.95 -2.81 6.12
C ALA A 35 -4.42 -2.57 5.76
N VAL A 36 -4.97 -1.45 6.22
CA VAL A 36 -6.33 -1.05 5.88
C VAL A 36 -6.28 -0.41 4.49
N ILE A 37 -6.90 -1.05 3.50
CA ILE A 37 -6.92 -0.65 2.09
C ILE A 37 -8.35 -0.46 1.57
N LYS A 38 -9.30 -0.20 2.46
CA LYS A 38 -10.66 0.23 2.11
C LYS A 38 -10.67 1.41 1.14
N ALA A 39 -11.81 1.61 0.48
CA ALA A 39 -12.02 2.70 -0.49
C ALA A 39 -10.94 2.74 -1.59
N ASP A 40 -10.67 1.59 -2.21
CA ASP A 40 -9.67 1.44 -3.28
C ASP A 40 -8.25 1.86 -2.83
N ALA A 41 -7.84 1.41 -1.64
CA ALA A 41 -6.64 1.90 -0.95
C ALA A 41 -6.61 3.42 -0.83
N TYR A 42 -7.71 4.01 -0.33
CA TYR A 42 -7.88 5.46 -0.25
C TYR A 42 -7.65 6.17 -1.60
N GLY A 43 -8.12 5.57 -2.69
CA GLY A 43 -7.96 6.08 -4.06
C GLY A 43 -6.61 5.81 -4.71
N HIS A 44 -5.70 5.05 -4.08
CA HIS A 44 -4.39 4.73 -4.64
C HIS A 44 -4.41 3.48 -5.55
N GLY A 45 -5.54 2.77 -5.63
CA GLY A 45 -5.69 1.53 -6.39
C GLY A 45 -5.43 0.29 -5.53
N ALA A 46 -6.50 -0.31 -5.00
CA ALA A 46 -6.42 -1.38 -4.01
C ALA A 46 -5.67 -2.60 -4.51
N VAL A 47 -5.84 -3.01 -5.77
CA VAL A 47 -5.20 -4.23 -6.27
C VAL A 47 -3.68 -4.09 -6.35
N ALA A 48 -3.18 -2.96 -6.86
CA ALA A 48 -1.75 -2.71 -6.95
C ALA A 48 -1.12 -2.59 -5.56
N ILE A 49 -1.79 -1.88 -4.64
CA ILE A 49 -1.34 -1.68 -3.26
C ILE A 49 -1.36 -3.02 -2.48
N ALA A 50 -2.44 -3.80 -2.58
CA ALA A 50 -2.58 -5.10 -1.92
C ALA A 50 -1.44 -6.04 -2.30
N ARG A 51 -1.19 -6.21 -3.62
CA ARG A 51 -0.12 -7.07 -4.12
C ARG A 51 1.25 -6.62 -3.61
N ARG A 52 1.51 -5.31 -3.63
CA ARG A 52 2.79 -4.78 -3.12
C ARG A 52 2.95 -5.04 -1.62
N LEU A 53 1.89 -4.87 -0.83
CA LEU A 53 1.91 -5.14 0.61
C LEU A 53 2.13 -6.63 0.92
N GLU A 54 1.49 -7.53 0.16
CA GLU A 54 1.71 -8.97 0.25
C GLU A 54 3.18 -9.34 -0.06
N GLU A 55 3.76 -8.77 -1.12
CA GLU A 55 5.20 -8.94 -1.46
C GLU A 55 6.12 -8.48 -0.33
N LEU A 56 5.74 -7.44 0.42
CA LEU A 56 6.46 -6.92 1.57
C LEU A 56 6.16 -7.67 2.88
N GLY A 57 5.42 -8.78 2.82
CA GLY A 57 5.10 -9.63 3.96
C GLY A 57 4.07 -9.05 4.91
N VAL A 58 3.08 -8.30 4.40
CA VAL A 58 1.88 -7.94 5.16
C VAL A 58 0.86 -9.07 5.01
N SER A 59 0.57 -9.74 6.12
CA SER A 59 -0.28 -10.94 6.13
C SER A 59 -1.78 -10.65 6.15
N TYR A 60 -2.19 -9.42 6.51
CA TYR A 60 -3.60 -9.05 6.70
C TYR A 60 -3.94 -7.76 5.95
N LEU A 61 -5.04 -7.80 5.20
CA LEU A 61 -5.63 -6.67 4.49
C LEU A 61 -7.06 -6.44 5.01
N GLY A 62 -7.45 -5.17 5.20
CA GLY A 62 -8.76 -4.79 5.73
C GLY A 62 -9.37 -3.54 5.10
#